data_AF-A0A497IDJ0-F1
#
_entry.id   AF-A0A497IDJ0-F1
#
_cell.length_a   1.000
_cell.length_b   1.000
_cell.length_c   1.000
_cell.angle_alpha   90.00
_cell.angle_beta   90.00
_cell.angle_gamma   90.00
#
_symmetry.space_group_name_H-M   'P 1'
#
loop_
_entity.id
_entity.type
_entity.pdbx_description
1 polymer ?
#
loop_
_entity_poly.entity_id
_entity_poly.type
_entity_poly.pdbx_seq_one_letter_code
_entity_poly.pdbx_strand_id
1 'polypeptide(L)' 'MTQFKPGEVVVCVDARGVYLTEGKRYKVNLIRDNGLVDIINDRNQRQGYTPKRFKRSGEVGK' A
#
# COMPACT_ATOMS: atom_id res chain seq x y z
N MET A 1 -11.03 11.33 2.26
CA MET A 1 -10.74 9.91 1.99
C MET A 1 -9.55 9.86 1.04
N THR A 2 -8.37 9.42 1.51
CA THR A 2 -7.18 9.40 0.66
C THR A 2 -7.27 8.19 -0.26
N GLN A 3 -7.85 8.39 -1.45
CA GLN A 3 -7.88 7.38 -2.49
C GLN A 3 -6.53 7.36 -3.19
N PHE A 4 -5.79 6.26 -3.03
CA PHE A 4 -4.63 5.96 -3.86
C PHE A 4 -5.07 5.68 -5.29
N LYS A 5 -4.15 5.79 -6.25
CA LYS A 5 -4.43 5.45 -7.66
C LYS A 5 -3.61 4.25 -8.12
N PRO A 6 -4.11 3.44 -9.06
CA PRO A 6 -3.29 2.45 -9.76
C PRO A 6 -2.03 3.11 -10.34
N GLY A 7 -0.88 2.46 -10.17
CA GLY A 7 0.44 2.97 -10.56
C GLY A 7 1.14 3.84 -9.51
N GLU A 8 0.44 4.31 -8.48
CA GLU A 8 1.01 5.13 -7.41
C GLU A 8 1.98 4.32 -6.53
N VAL A 9 3.04 4.97 -6.04
CA VAL A 9 3.98 4.37 -5.08
C VAL A 9 3.62 4.85 -3.68
N VAL A 10 3.31 3.88 -2.82
CA VAL A 10 2.95 4.09 -1.43
C VAL A 10 3.98 3.46 -0.51
N VAL A 11 4.13 4.01 0.69
CA VAL A 11 5.03 3.50 1.73
C VAL A 11 4.18 2.80 2.77
N CYS A 12 4.55 1.57 3.13
CA CYS A 12 3.90 0.87 4.23
C CYS A 12 4.31 1.52 5.56
N VAL A 13 3.32 1.85 6.39
CA VAL A 13 3.51 2.44 7.73
C VAL A 13 2.96 1.54 8.85
N ASP A 14 2.26 0.46 8.50
CA ASP A 14 1.80 -0.54 9.47
C ASP A 14 1.80 -1.94 8.82
N ALA A 15 2.80 -2.74 9.17
CA ALA A 15 2.96 -4.11 8.68
C ALA A 15 2.45 -5.18 9.65
N ARG A 16 1.77 -4.80 10.73
CA ARG A 16 1.36 -5.75 11.76
C ARG A 16 0.42 -6.82 11.21
N GLY A 17 0.84 -8.08 11.35
CA GLY A 17 0.08 -9.27 10.96
C GLY A 17 -0.06 -9.49 9.46
N VAL A 18 0.79 -8.87 8.63
CA VAL A 18 0.71 -8.96 7.17
C VAL A 18 2.09 -9.15 6.53
N TYR A 19 2.10 -9.56 5.26
CA TYR A 19 3.32 -9.79 4.47
C TYR A 19 3.87 -8.49 3.84
N LEU A 20 4.01 -7.45 4.66
CA LEU A 20 4.58 -6.16 4.28
C LEU A 20 5.75 -5.81 5.21
N THR A 21 6.52 -4.81 4.82
CA THR A 21 7.64 -4.26 5.58
C THR A 21 7.40 -2.76 5.78
N GLU A 22 7.42 -2.28 7.02
CA GLU A 22 7.30 -0.85 7.31
C GLU A 22 8.47 -0.06 6.71
N GLY A 23 8.19 1.13 6.18
CA GLY A 23 9.15 1.96 5.44
C GLY A 23 9.40 1.50 4.00
N LYS A 24 9.00 0.28 3.61
CA LYS A 24 9.14 -0.20 2.24
C LYS A 24 8.10 0.43 1.31
N ARG A 25 8.53 0.67 0.07
CA ARG A 25 7.70 1.20 -1.01
C ARG A 25 7.04 0.07 -1.79
N TYR A 26 5.75 0.25 -2.08
CA TYR A 26 4.94 -0.66 -2.86
C TYR A 26 4.22 0.08 -3.97
N LYS A 27 4.07 -0.57 -5.12
CA LYS A 27 3.30 -0.03 -6.24
C LYS A 27 1.86 -0.52 -6.13
N VAL A 28 0.92 0.42 -6.16
CA VAL A 28 -0.51 0.13 -6.23
C VAL A 28 -0.83 -0.46 -7.59
N ASN A 29 -1.36 -1.68 -7.62
CA ASN A 29 -1.81 -2.33 -8.83
C ASN A 29 -3.25 -1.96 -9.16
N LEU A 30 -4.12 -1.98 -8.15
CA LEU A 30 -5.55 -1.73 -8.30
C LEU A 30 -6.13 -1.21 -6.98
N ILE A 31 -7.19 -0.42 -7.06
CA ILE A 31 -8.09 -0.16 -5.94
C ILE A 31 -9.34 -0.99 -6.17
N ARG A 32 -9.64 -1.91 -5.26
CA ARG A 32 -10.84 -2.75 -5.33
C ARG A 32 -12.07 -1.90 -5.00
N ASP A 33 -13.25 -2.35 -5.44
CA ASP A 33 -14.52 -1.66 -5.17
C ASP A 33 -14.83 -1.50 -3.67
N ASN A 34 -14.28 -2.39 -2.84
CA ASN A 34 -14.37 -2.33 -1.38
C ASN A 34 -13.34 -1.39 -0.72
N GLY A 35 -12.57 -0.63 -1.50
CA GLY A 35 -11.58 0.33 -1.03
C GLY A 35 -10.24 -0.27 -0.59
N LEU A 36 -10.02 -1.59 -0.78
CA LEU A 36 -8.71 -2.20 -0.54
C LEU A 36 -7.71 -1.85 -1.65
N VAL A 37 -6.46 -1.69 -1.23
CA VAL A 37 -5.33 -1.39 -2.11
C VAL A 37 -4.63 -2.70 -2.46
N ASP A 38 -4.71 -3.11 -3.71
CA ASP A 38 -3.97 -4.26 -4.22
C ASP A 38 -2.52 -3.87 -4.51
N ILE A 39 -1.58 -4.58 -3.91
CA ILE A 39 -0.14 -4.46 -4.17
C ILE A 39 0.48 -5.85 -4.31
N ILE A 40 1.71 -5.90 -4.83
CA ILE A 40 2.56 -7.11 -4.72
C ILE A 40 3.29 -7.02 -3.38
N ASN A 41 3.03 -7.99 -2.50
CA ASN A 41 3.57 -8.02 -1.15
C ASN A 41 4.99 -8.63 -1.11
N ASP A 42 5.58 -8.78 0.08
CA ASP A 42 6.96 -9.28 0.22
C ASP A 42 7.12 -10.77 -0.15
N ARG A 43 6.01 -11.50 -0.31
CA ARG A 43 5.98 -12.88 -0.80
C ARG A 43 5.73 -12.97 -2.30
N ASN A 44 5.83 -11.84 -3.02
CA ASN A 44 5.52 -11.74 -4.43
C ASN A 44 4.07 -12.13 -4.77
N GLN A 45 3.15 -11.97 -3.81
CA GLN A 45 1.73 -12.27 -3.98
C GLN A 45 0.95 -10.98 -4.16
N ARG A 46 -0.02 -10.99 -5.08
CA ARG A 46 -0.99 -9.91 -5.21
C ARG A 46 -2.03 -10.03 -4.10
N GLN A 47 -2.10 -9.04 -3.22
CA GLN A 47 -3.03 -9.05 -2.09
C GLN A 47 -3.57 -7.64 -1.81
N GLY A 48 -4.83 -7.59 -1.37
CA GLY A 48 -5.52 -6.35 -1.00
C GLY A 48 -5.29 -6.01 0.47
N TYR A 49 -4.93 -4.76 0.73
CA TYR A 49 -4.64 -4.24 2.07
C TYR A 49 -5.45 -2.99 2.37
N THR A 50 -5.69 -2.73 3.66
CA THR A 50 -6.40 -1.53 4.08
C THR A 50 -5.56 -0.28 3.79
N PRO A 51 -6.15 0.78 3.22
CA PRO A 51 -5.40 1.98 2.82
C PRO A 51 -4.70 2.68 4.00
N LYS A 52 -5.23 2.53 5.22
CA LYS A 52 -4.64 3.06 6.46
C LYS A 52 -3.22 2.55 6.74
N ARG A 53 -2.82 1.41 6.15
CA ARG A 53 -1.47 0.84 6.29
C ARG A 53 -0.43 1.56 5.44
N PHE A 54 -0.85 2.50 4.59
CA PHE A 54 0.04 3.16 3.67
C PHE A 54 -0.04 4.69 3.78
N LYS A 55 1.07 5.34 3.41
CA LYS A 55 1.15 6.78 3.13
C LYS A 55 1.70 7.01 1.74
N ARG A 56 1.42 8.14 1.10
CA ARG A 56 2.04 8.46 -0.18
C ARG A 56 3.53 8.68 0.00
N SER A 57 4.35 8.21 -0.93
CA SER A 57 5.80 8.38 -0.82
C SER A 57 6.24 9.86 -0.75
N GLY A 58 5.43 10.79 -1.26
CA GLY A 58 5.68 12.25 -1.15
C GLY A 58 5.35 12.86 0.21
N GLU A 59 4.64 12.14 1.09
CA GLU A 59 4.26 12.60 2.43
C GLU A 59 5.28 12.18 3.51
N VAL A 60 6.23 11.31 3.18
CA VAL A 60 7.25 10.78 4.12
C VAL A 60 8.52 11.65 4.13
N GLY A 61 8.55 12.76 3.36
CA GLY A 61 9.73 13.60 3.14
C GLY A 61 9.56 15.09 3.47
N LYS A 62 8.68 15.45 4.40
CA LYS A 62 8.61 16.79 5.00
C LYS A 62 8.78 16.70 6.51
#